data_AF-A0A942DS44-F1
#
_entry.id   AF-A0A942DS44-F1
#
_cell.length_a   1.000
_cell.length_b   1.000
_cell.length_c   1.000
_cell.angle_alpha   90.00
_cell.angle_beta   90.00
_cell.angle_gamma   90.00
#
_symmetry.space_group_name_H-M   'P 1'
#
loop_
_entity.id
_entity.type
_entity.pdbx_description
1 polymer ?
#
loop_
_entity_poly.entity_id
_entity_poly.type
_entity_poly.pdbx_seq_one_letter_code
_entity_poly.pdbx_strand_id
1 'polypeptide(L)'
;MTMTVFYSVLFVLGLVFIFFRPLAKLFRIQPYWEIGAGALFTIMFAFHLTSIFVMEPAMEEELAKRPCGESSPQGRCYTLEKSLCETAWQGAEVQCKTELAQFIKEHPSGLIGPALNRCRARKMDQVLKFNRTNTESDYCRAYFEVIQGK
;
A
#
# COMPACT_ATOMS: atom_id res chain seq x y z
N MET A 1 -3.64 -11.09 2.87
CA MET A 1 -3.07 -12.04 3.87
C MET A 1 -2.53 -13.32 3.23
N THR A 2 -3.27 -13.99 2.33
CA THR A 2 -2.84 -15.23 1.64
C THR A 2 -1.55 -15.08 0.81
N MET A 3 -1.36 -13.96 0.12
CA MET A 3 -0.16 -13.70 -0.69
C MET A 3 1.11 -13.59 0.17
N THR A 4 1.07 -12.89 1.30
CA THR A 4 2.22 -12.74 2.20
C THR A 4 2.70 -14.09 2.73
N VAL A 5 1.76 -14.97 3.12
CA VAL A 5 2.07 -16.33 3.58
C VAL A 5 2.77 -17.14 2.48
N PHE A 6 2.29 -17.05 1.24
CA PHE A 6 2.90 -17.73 0.10
C PHE A 6 4.35 -17.28 -0.14
N TYR A 7 4.60 -15.97 -0.16
CA TYR A 7 5.96 -15.43 -0.35
C TYR A 7 6.89 -15.75 0.82
N SER A 8 6.39 -15.80 2.07
CA SER A 8 7.17 -16.26 3.22
C SER A 8 7.58 -17.73 3.11
N VAL A 9 6.68 -18.60 2.61
CA VAL A 9 7.02 -20.02 2.36
C VAL A 9 8.08 -20.15 1.27
N LEU A 10 7.98 -19.38 0.18
CA LEU A 10 9.01 -19.33 -0.86
C LEU A 10 10.36 -18.87 -0.32
N PHE A 11 10.38 -17.89 0.58
CA PHE A 11 11.61 -17.44 1.22
C PHE A 11 12.30 -18.54 2.02
N VAL A 12 11.54 -19.27 2.86
CA VAL A 12 12.06 -20.41 3.63
C VAL A 12 12.59 -21.50 2.71
N LEU A 13 11.88 -21.84 1.64
CA LEU A 13 12.35 -22.80 0.63
C LEU A 13 13.63 -22.31 -0.06
N GLY A 14 13.71 -21.02 -0.37
CA GLY A 14 14.90 -20.41 -0.96
C GLY A 14 16.14 -20.52 -0.06
N LEU A 15 15.99 -20.25 1.24
CA LEU A 15 17.06 -20.45 2.21
C LEU A 15 17.49 -21.92 2.31
N VAL A 16 16.52 -22.84 2.33
CA VAL A 16 16.81 -24.28 2.36
C VAL A 16 17.63 -24.72 1.14
N PHE A 17 17.29 -24.24 -0.05
CA PHE A 17 18.01 -24.56 -1.28
C PHE A 17 19.43 -23.98 -1.29
N ILE A 18 19.64 -22.76 -0.77
CA ILE A 18 20.97 -22.14 -0.71
C ILE A 18 21.90 -22.86 0.29
N PHE A 19 21.40 -23.13 1.51
CA PHE A 19 22.23 -23.61 2.62
C PHE A 19 22.33 -25.13 2.70
N PHE A 20 21.21 -25.85 2.56
CA PHE A 20 21.19 -27.30 2.78
C PHE A 20 21.40 -28.10 1.49
N ARG A 21 21.05 -27.51 0.35
CA ARG A 21 21.22 -28.09 -0.99
C ARG A 21 20.67 -29.52 -1.10
N PRO A 22 19.42 -29.77 -0.65
CA PRO A 22 18.86 -31.11 -0.63
C PRO A 22 18.85 -31.78 -2.02
N LEU A 23 18.59 -31.03 -3.10
CA LEU A 23 18.44 -31.61 -4.44
C LEU A 23 19.78 -31.98 -5.07
N ALA A 24 20.81 -31.18 -4.89
CA ALA A 24 22.17 -31.50 -5.31
C ALA A 24 22.70 -32.74 -4.58
N LYS A 25 22.33 -32.91 -3.29
CA LYS A 25 22.70 -34.08 -2.48
C LYS A 25 21.95 -35.35 -2.87
N LEU A 26 20.64 -35.27 -3.13
CA LEU A 26 19.83 -36.44 -3.46
C LEU A 26 19.93 -36.87 -4.93
N PHE A 27 19.88 -35.91 -5.85
CA PHE A 27 19.69 -36.15 -7.28
C PHE A 27 20.94 -35.88 -8.12
N ARG A 28 22.08 -35.53 -7.48
CA ARG A 28 23.35 -35.18 -8.15
C ARG A 28 23.22 -34.06 -9.20
N ILE A 29 22.26 -33.15 -9.01
CA ILE A 29 22.11 -31.95 -9.83
C ILE A 29 23.28 -31.00 -9.53
N GLN A 30 23.74 -30.25 -10.54
CA GLN A 30 24.83 -29.31 -10.33
C GLN A 30 24.41 -28.21 -9.32
N PRO A 31 25.24 -27.92 -8.30
CA PRO A 31 24.85 -27.07 -7.16
C PRO A 31 24.41 -25.65 -7.52
N TYR A 32 24.90 -25.11 -8.64
CA TYR A 32 24.58 -23.74 -9.04
C TYR A 32 23.11 -23.57 -9.46
N TRP A 33 22.46 -24.61 -9.99
CA TRP A 33 21.04 -24.55 -10.36
C TRP A 33 20.16 -24.40 -9.12
N GLU A 34 20.47 -25.13 -8.06
CA GLU A 34 19.74 -25.08 -6.80
C GLU A 34 19.97 -23.76 -6.06
N ILE A 35 21.22 -23.28 -6.03
CA ILE A 35 21.55 -21.96 -5.47
C ILE A 35 20.86 -20.84 -6.27
N GLY A 36 20.84 -20.95 -7.60
CA GLY A 36 20.16 -19.98 -8.47
C GLY A 36 18.66 -19.93 -8.23
N ALA A 37 18.00 -21.09 -8.13
CA ALA A 37 16.58 -21.17 -7.79
C ALA A 37 16.31 -20.60 -6.39
N GLY A 38 17.14 -20.93 -5.41
CA GLY A 38 17.01 -20.39 -4.06
C GLY A 38 17.19 -18.88 -3.98
N ALA A 39 18.17 -18.33 -4.72
CA ALA A 39 18.39 -16.89 -4.83
C ALA A 39 17.21 -16.18 -5.51
N LEU A 40 16.60 -16.80 -6.52
CA LEU A 40 15.42 -16.24 -7.17
C LEU A 40 14.24 -16.12 -6.18
N PHE A 41 14.00 -17.16 -5.38
CA PHE A 41 12.93 -17.12 -4.37
C PHE A 41 13.16 -16.07 -3.29
N THR A 42 14.39 -15.89 -2.84
CA THR A 42 14.71 -14.84 -1.85
C THR A 42 14.58 -13.43 -2.45
N ILE A 43 14.99 -13.22 -3.70
CA ILE A 43 14.79 -11.96 -4.42
C ILE A 43 13.29 -11.66 -4.63
N MET A 44 12.48 -12.65 -5.00
CA MET A 44 11.04 -12.47 -5.14
C MET A 44 10.37 -12.06 -3.82
N PHE A 45 10.79 -12.64 -2.70
CA PHE A 45 10.31 -12.23 -1.37
C PHE A 45 10.72 -10.80 -1.03
N ALA A 46 11.98 -10.42 -1.30
CA ALA A 46 12.45 -9.06 -1.09
C ALA A 46 11.66 -8.04 -1.93
N PHE A 47 11.40 -8.35 -3.21
CA PHE A 47 10.58 -7.51 -4.09
C PHE A 47 9.14 -7.38 -3.58
N HIS A 48 8.55 -8.47 -3.09
CA HIS A 48 7.23 -8.45 -2.49
C HIS A 48 7.19 -7.53 -1.26
N LEU A 49 8.18 -7.63 -0.37
CA LEU A 49 8.28 -6.73 0.78
C LEU A 49 8.44 -5.26 0.35
N THR A 50 9.29 -4.96 -0.63
CA THR A 50 9.44 -3.57 -1.09
C THR A 50 8.17 -3.03 -1.74
N SER A 51 7.42 -3.87 -2.46
CA SER A 51 6.15 -3.44 -3.09
C SER A 51 5.11 -3.03 -2.04
N ILE A 52 4.97 -3.82 -0.96
CA ILE A 52 3.99 -3.56 0.10
C ILE A 52 4.44 -2.43 1.02
N PHE A 53 5.69 -2.47 1.49
CA PHE A 53 6.15 -1.58 2.56
C PHE A 53 6.75 -0.28 2.07
N VAL A 54 7.12 -0.16 0.78
CA VAL A 54 7.79 1.02 0.23
C VAL A 54 7.02 1.65 -0.92
N MET A 55 6.58 0.87 -1.90
CA MET A 55 5.91 1.44 -3.08
C MET A 55 4.48 1.93 -2.79
N GLU A 56 3.69 1.15 -2.06
CA GLU A 56 2.33 1.53 -1.68
C GLU A 56 2.29 2.86 -0.88
N PRO A 57 3.12 3.07 0.17
CA PRO A 57 3.14 4.36 0.87
C PRO A 57 3.75 5.49 0.04
N ALA A 58 4.71 5.23 -0.86
CA ALA A 58 5.26 6.25 -1.74
C ALA A 58 4.22 6.75 -2.77
N MET A 59 3.40 5.86 -3.31
CA MET A 59 2.30 6.23 -4.19
C MET A 59 1.22 7.02 -3.42
N GLU A 60 0.88 6.62 -2.20
CA GLU A 60 -0.05 7.39 -1.34
C GLU A 60 0.49 8.80 -1.03
N GLU A 61 1.79 8.97 -0.83
CA GLU A 61 2.41 10.27 -0.59
C GLU A 61 2.40 11.17 -1.83
N GLU A 62 2.67 10.61 -3.02
CA GLU A 62 2.62 11.35 -4.28
C GLU A 62 1.21 11.81 -4.61
N LEU A 63 0.21 10.94 -4.37
CA LEU A 63 -1.21 11.25 -4.53
C LEU A 63 -1.67 12.35 -3.57
N ALA A 64 -1.14 12.40 -2.35
CA ALA A 64 -1.45 13.45 -1.39
C ALA A 64 -0.89 14.83 -1.75
N LYS A 65 0.17 14.89 -2.58
CA LYS A 65 0.70 16.15 -3.12
C LYS A 65 -0.21 16.75 -4.20
N ARG A 66 -1.11 15.95 -4.81
CA ARG A 66 -2.07 16.40 -5.82
C ARG A 66 -3.46 15.78 -5.58
N PRO A 67 -4.13 16.14 -4.47
CA PRO A 67 -5.30 15.43 -3.98
C PRO A 67 -6.57 15.63 -4.82
N CYS A 68 -6.55 16.53 -5.82
CA CYS A 68 -7.73 16.91 -6.61
C CYS A 68 -7.45 16.95 -8.13
N GLY A 69 -6.43 16.21 -8.59
CA GLY A 69 -6.14 16.04 -10.02
C GLY A 69 -6.95 14.89 -10.65
N GLU A 70 -7.05 14.85 -11.98
CA GLU A 70 -7.72 13.75 -12.71
C GLU A 70 -7.04 12.38 -12.51
N SER A 71 -5.79 12.38 -12.07
CA SER A 71 -5.04 11.17 -11.69
C SER A 71 -5.26 10.76 -10.23
N SER A 72 -5.95 11.57 -9.42
CA SER A 72 -6.24 11.29 -8.02
C SER A 72 -7.57 10.54 -7.85
N PRO A 73 -7.70 9.68 -6.83
CA PRO A 73 -8.98 9.05 -6.49
C PRO A 73 -10.11 10.06 -6.32
N GLN A 74 -9.82 11.21 -5.74
CA GLN A 74 -10.79 12.26 -5.47
C GLN A 74 -11.32 12.86 -6.77
N GLY A 75 -10.46 13.10 -7.77
CA GLY A 75 -10.86 13.60 -9.09
C GLY A 75 -11.56 12.57 -9.97
N ARG A 76 -11.38 11.27 -9.71
CA ARG A 76 -12.01 10.17 -10.48
C ARG A 76 -13.31 9.67 -9.88
N CYS A 77 -13.40 9.66 -8.56
CA CYS A 77 -14.48 9.02 -7.81
C CYS A 77 -15.47 10.02 -7.19
N TYR A 78 -15.26 11.33 -7.39
CA TYR A 78 -16.21 12.36 -7.01
C TYR A 78 -16.41 13.37 -8.14
N THR A 79 -17.64 13.87 -8.26
CA THR A 79 -17.97 14.99 -9.12
C THR A 79 -17.82 16.29 -8.32
N LEU A 80 -16.59 16.79 -8.21
CA LEU A 80 -16.27 17.98 -7.42
C LEU A 80 -15.51 19.00 -8.27
N GLU A 81 -15.83 20.27 -8.07
CA GLU A 81 -14.96 21.35 -8.54
C GLU A 81 -13.61 21.26 -7.79
N LYS A 82 -12.51 21.49 -8.50
CA LYS A 82 -11.15 21.37 -7.95
C LYS A 82 -10.96 22.22 -6.70
N SER A 83 -11.47 23.45 -6.71
CA SER A 83 -11.43 24.40 -5.58
C SER A 83 -12.12 23.84 -4.33
N LEU A 84 -13.30 23.24 -4.48
CA LEU A 84 -14.07 22.63 -3.41
C LEU A 84 -13.38 21.38 -2.86
N CYS A 85 -12.79 20.57 -3.73
CA CYS A 85 -12.00 19.41 -3.34
C CYS A 85 -10.77 19.81 -2.52
N GLU A 86 -9.99 20.81 -2.95
CA GLU A 86 -8.80 21.26 -2.24
C GLU A 86 -9.15 21.83 -0.87
N THR A 87 -10.25 22.60 -0.80
CA THR A 87 -10.76 23.17 0.46
C THR A 87 -11.19 22.07 1.43
N ALA A 88 -11.92 21.07 0.97
CA ALA A 88 -12.34 19.94 1.80
C ALA A 88 -11.14 19.10 2.29
N TRP A 89 -10.14 18.91 1.42
CA TRP A 89 -8.91 18.19 1.76
C TRP A 89 -8.07 18.92 2.82
N GLN A 90 -7.93 20.24 2.70
CA GLN A 90 -7.23 21.07 3.68
C GLN A 90 -8.02 21.18 4.99
N GLY A 91 -9.35 21.28 4.94
CA GLY A 91 -10.20 21.31 6.13
C GLY A 91 -10.07 20.05 7.00
N ALA A 92 -9.86 18.88 6.37
CA ALA A 92 -9.65 17.62 7.06
C ALA A 92 -8.24 17.50 7.71
N GLU A 93 -7.25 18.26 7.25
CA GLU A 93 -5.86 18.15 7.71
C GLU A 93 -5.70 18.42 9.20
N VAL A 94 -6.28 19.52 9.69
CA VAL A 94 -6.14 19.94 11.09
C VAL A 94 -6.78 18.91 12.01
N GLN A 95 -8.00 18.46 11.69
CA GLN A 95 -8.72 17.46 12.47
C GLN A 95 -7.96 16.12 12.53
N CYS A 96 -7.43 15.67 11.39
CA CYS A 96 -6.69 14.42 11.32
C CYS A 96 -5.33 14.47 12.03
N LYS A 97 -4.62 15.60 12.00
CA LYS A 97 -3.40 15.79 12.79
C LYS A 97 -3.67 15.70 14.30
N THR A 98 -4.81 16.23 14.75
CA THR A 98 -5.22 16.15 16.15
C THR A 98 -5.63 14.73 16.54
N GLU A 99 -6.44 14.05 15.73
CA GLU A 99 -6.89 12.66 15.99
C GLU A 99 -5.71 11.67 16.00
N LEU A 100 -4.74 11.86 15.12
CA LEU A 100 -3.54 11.01 15.03
C LEU A 100 -2.37 11.51 15.88
N ALA A 101 -2.54 12.53 16.72
CA ALA A 101 -1.44 13.15 17.47
C ALA A 101 -0.68 12.13 18.35
N GLN A 102 -1.40 11.22 19.01
CA GLN A 102 -0.80 10.17 19.82
C GLN A 102 -0.08 9.12 18.95
N PHE A 103 -0.69 8.71 17.84
CA PHE A 103 -0.09 7.78 16.89
C PHE A 103 1.20 8.35 16.26
N ILE A 104 1.18 9.63 15.89
CA ILE A 104 2.33 10.39 15.36
C ILE A 104 3.47 10.45 16.38
N LYS A 105 3.14 10.64 17.66
CA LYS A 105 4.13 10.69 18.76
C LYS A 105 4.80 9.34 18.97
N GLU A 106 4.08 8.24 18.75
CA GLU A 106 4.58 6.87 18.95
C GLU A 106 5.30 6.30 17.72
N HIS A 107 5.04 6.80 16.51
CA HIS A 107 5.57 6.24 15.25
C HIS A 107 6.29 7.31 14.40
N PRO A 108 7.59 7.56 14.61
CA PRO A 108 8.31 8.56 13.84
C PRO A 108 8.50 8.16 12.36
N SER A 109 8.05 9.06 11.49
CA SER A 109 8.60 9.42 10.17
C SER A 109 8.43 8.53 8.92
N GLY A 110 7.60 7.48 8.91
CA GLY A 110 7.26 6.77 7.65
C GLY A 110 5.78 6.45 7.45
N LEU A 111 5.12 6.02 8.52
CA LEU A 111 3.71 5.60 8.49
C LEU A 111 2.72 6.76 8.72
N ILE A 112 3.23 7.94 9.09
CA ILE A 112 2.41 9.11 9.39
C ILE A 112 1.70 9.64 8.14
N GLY A 113 2.41 9.73 7.00
CA GLY A 113 1.85 10.23 5.74
C GLY A 113 0.63 9.41 5.29
N PRO A 114 0.79 8.10 5.07
CA PRO A 114 -0.32 7.19 4.75
C PRO A 114 -1.50 7.27 5.73
N ALA A 115 -1.24 7.20 7.04
CA ALA A 115 -2.29 7.25 8.06
C ALA A 115 -3.04 8.58 8.04
N LEU A 116 -2.33 9.69 7.88
CA LEU A 116 -2.90 11.03 7.79
C LEU A 116 -3.72 11.19 6.51
N ASN A 117 -3.25 10.67 5.37
CA ASN A 117 -3.95 10.73 4.09
C ASN A 117 -5.24 9.91 4.11
N ARG A 118 -5.21 8.71 4.69
CA ARG A 118 -6.41 7.89 4.89
C ARG A 118 -7.42 8.59 5.78
N CYS A 119 -6.96 9.21 6.88
CA CYS A 119 -7.84 10.00 7.72
C CYS A 119 -8.47 11.16 6.94
N ARG A 120 -7.68 11.94 6.19
CA ARG A 120 -8.18 13.06 5.38
C ARG A 120 -9.22 12.59 4.37
N ALA A 121 -8.91 11.53 3.63
CA ALA A 121 -9.80 10.94 2.64
C ALA A 121 -11.12 10.46 3.28
N ARG A 122 -11.07 9.83 4.46
CA ARG A 122 -12.25 9.42 5.21
C ARG A 122 -13.09 10.59 5.68
N LYS A 123 -12.48 11.66 6.20
CA LYS A 123 -13.19 12.87 6.65
C LYS A 123 -13.82 13.62 5.48
N MET A 124 -13.09 13.75 4.38
CA MET A 124 -13.60 14.33 3.14
C MET A 124 -14.79 13.52 2.60
N ASP A 125 -14.67 12.19 2.59
CA ASP A 125 -15.76 11.29 2.19
C ASP A 125 -17.01 11.43 3.06
N GLN A 126 -16.87 11.63 4.38
CA GLN A 126 -18.03 11.88 5.27
C GLN A 126 -18.81 13.13 4.88
N VAL A 127 -18.13 14.18 4.42
CA VAL A 127 -18.75 15.45 4.02
C VAL A 127 -19.29 15.37 2.58
N LEU A 128 -18.57 14.68 1.68
CA LEU A 128 -18.81 14.69 0.24
C LEU A 128 -19.40 13.39 -0.30
N LYS A 129 -19.90 12.52 0.58
CA LYS A 129 -20.48 11.22 0.23
C LYS A 129 -21.54 11.29 -0.88
N PHE A 130 -22.31 12.38 -0.90
CA PHE A 130 -23.37 12.61 -1.88
C PHE A 130 -22.84 12.97 -3.28
N ASN A 131 -21.58 13.40 -3.39
CA ASN A 131 -20.93 13.75 -4.65
C ASN A 131 -20.10 12.61 -5.23
N ARG A 132 -20.16 11.40 -4.64
CA ARG A 132 -19.49 10.22 -5.20
C ARG A 132 -20.04 9.91 -6.58
N THR A 133 -19.15 9.59 -7.51
CA THR A 133 -19.48 9.14 -8.87
C THR A 133 -18.68 7.88 -9.19
N ASN A 134 -19.09 7.14 -10.23
CA ASN A 134 -18.40 5.94 -10.69
C ASN A 134 -18.16 4.88 -9.60
N THR A 135 -19.08 4.79 -8.62
CA THR A 135 -18.98 3.89 -7.46
C THR A 135 -18.94 2.41 -7.84
N GLU A 136 -19.42 2.08 -9.03
CA GLU A 136 -19.43 0.72 -9.57
C GLU A 136 -18.09 0.31 -10.21
N SER A 137 -17.21 1.28 -10.51
CA SER A 137 -15.88 0.97 -11.05
C SER A 137 -15.03 0.28 -9.99
N ASP A 138 -14.27 -0.73 -10.41
CA ASP A 138 -13.39 -1.51 -9.51
C ASP A 138 -12.40 -0.59 -8.77
N TYR A 139 -11.91 0.46 -9.44
CA TYR A 139 -11.00 1.44 -8.87
C TYR A 139 -11.64 2.25 -7.74
N CYS A 140 -12.82 2.85 -7.97
CA CYS A 140 -13.49 3.63 -6.93
C CYS A 140 -14.01 2.76 -5.80
N ARG A 141 -14.46 1.54 -6.09
CA ARG A 141 -14.85 0.57 -5.06
C ARG A 141 -13.68 0.24 -4.12
N ALA A 142 -12.53 -0.11 -4.69
CA ALA A 142 -11.32 -0.38 -3.90
C ALA A 142 -10.89 0.83 -3.07
N TYR A 143 -10.92 2.03 -3.65
CA TYR A 143 -10.64 3.27 -2.92
C TYR A 143 -11.60 3.48 -1.73
N PHE A 144 -12.91 3.31 -1.93
CA PHE A 144 -13.90 3.48 -0.87
C PHE A 144 -13.78 2.42 0.24
N GLU A 145 -13.37 1.19 -0.10
CA GLU A 145 -13.06 0.14 0.88
C GLU A 145 -11.86 0.53 1.75
N VAL A 146 -10.76 1.00 1.13
CA VAL A 146 -9.54 1.41 1.82
C VAL A 146 -9.79 2.55 2.82
N ILE A 147 -10.56 3.57 2.45
CA ILE A 147 -10.83 4.71 3.35
C ILE A 147 -11.84 4.39 4.45
N GLN A 148 -12.70 3.39 4.24
CA GLN A 148 -13.69 2.93 5.24
C GLN A 148 -13.09 1.92 6.21
N GLY A 149 -11.91 1.36 5.91
CA GLY A 149 -11.21 0.42 6.77
C GLY A 149 -11.89 -0.95 6.84
N LYS A 150 -12.46 -1.42 5.72
CA LYS A 150 -12.98 -2.79 5.57
C LYS A 150 -11.94 -3.72 4.97
#